data_AF-A0A0F7JUP9-F1
#
_entry.id   AF-A0A0F7JUP9-F1
#
_cell.length_a   1.000
_cell.length_b   1.000
_cell.length_c   1.000
_cell.angle_alpha   90.00
_cell.angle_beta   90.00
_cell.angle_gamma   90.00
#
_symmetry.space_group_name_H-M   'P 1'
#
loop_
_entity.id
_entity.type
_entity.pdbx_description
1 polymer ?
#
loop_
_entity_poly.entity_id
_entity_poly.type
_entity_poly.pdbx_seq_one_letter_code
_entity_poly.pdbx_strand_id
1 'polypeptide(L)' 'MSGEEQHSNVEPIRVRRPSEAFSAYCEAEFERRRNSGEPFDEATYSEAMELALRKIRQLEEEGYA' A
#
# COMPACT_ATOMS: atom_id res chain seq x y z
N MET A 1 18.72 -33.40 2.74
CA MET A 1 18.46 -32.19 1.92
C MET A 1 16.95 -32.03 1.86
N SER A 2 16.34 -31.55 2.95
CA SER A 2 14.91 -31.27 2.98
C SER A 2 14.75 -29.78 2.80
N GLY A 3 14.25 -29.37 1.63
CA GLY A 3 13.91 -27.99 1.35
C GLY A 3 12.72 -27.61 2.22
N GLU A 4 12.96 -26.76 3.21
CA GLU A 4 11.90 -26.05 3.90
C GLU A 4 11.37 -25.00 2.93
N GLU A 5 10.31 -25.35 2.21
CA GLU A 5 9.47 -24.36 1.52
C GLU A 5 8.88 -23.44 2.59
N GLN A 6 9.52 -22.29 2.77
CA GLN A 6 8.99 -21.18 3.55
C GLN A 6 7.76 -20.65 2.82
N HIS A 7 6.60 -21.25 3.11
CA HIS A 7 5.32 -20.65 2.84
C HIS A 7 5.28 -19.32 3.60
N SER A 8 5.44 -18.22 2.88
CA SER A 8 5.15 -16.88 3.37
C SER A 8 3.68 -16.84 3.76
N ASN A 9 3.41 -17.02 5.05
CA ASN A 9 2.08 -16.85 5.63
C ASN A 9 1.77 -15.35 5.68
N VAL A 10 1.54 -14.75 4.51
CA VAL A 10 0.95 -13.42 4.42
C VAL A 10 -0.53 -13.63 4.70
N GLU A 11 -0.94 -13.47 5.95
CA GLU A 11 -2.37 -13.42 6.25
C GLU A 11 -3.02 -12.38 5.31
N PRO A 12 -4.17 -12.71 4.69
CA PRO A 12 -4.88 -11.72 3.90
C PRO A 12 -5.19 -10.56 4.82
N ILE A 13 -4.61 -9.39 4.54
CA ILE A 13 -4.90 -8.18 5.29
C ILE A 13 -6.41 -8.02 5.22
N ARG A 14 -7.11 -8.25 6.34
CA ARG A 14 -8.54 -7.96 6.47
C ARG A 14 -8.67 -6.45 6.55
N VAL A 15 -8.46 -5.80 5.41
CA VAL A 15 -8.66 -4.37 5.29
C VAL A 15 -10.16 -4.10 5.45
N ARG A 16 -10.52 -3.27 6.42
CA ARG A 16 -11.94 -2.97 6.70
C ARG A 16 -12.41 -1.74 5.95
N ARG A 17 -11.49 -0.86 5.54
CA ARG A 17 -11.79 0.42 4.89
C ARG A 17 -10.96 0.61 3.62
N PRO A 18 -11.52 1.14 2.52
CA PRO A 18 -10.76 1.45 1.30
C PRO A 18 -9.47 2.24 1.53
N SER A 19 -9.46 3.18 2.48
CA SER A 19 -8.30 4.01 2.84
C SER A 19 -7.16 3.18 3.43
N GLU A 20 -7.47 2.19 4.26
CA GLU A 20 -6.50 1.22 4.81
C GLU A 20 -5.92 0.32 3.69
N ALA A 21 -6.74 -0.08 2.71
CA ALA A 21 -6.29 -0.95 1.62
C ALA A 21 -5.35 -0.18 0.70
N PHE A 22 -5.76 1.06 0.39
CA PHE A 22 -4.98 1.96 -0.42
C PHE A 22 -3.63 2.28 0.24
N SER A 23 -3.60 2.63 1.52
CA SER A 23 -2.34 2.91 2.22
C SER A 23 -1.43 1.69 2.27
N ALA A 24 -1.96 0.51 2.60
CA ALA A 24 -1.17 -0.72 2.63
C ALA A 24 -0.57 -1.07 1.27
N TYR A 25 -1.34 -0.89 0.18
CA TYR A 25 -0.82 -1.05 -1.17
C TYR A 25 0.29 -0.04 -1.48
N CYS A 26 0.07 1.24 -1.17
CA CYS A 26 1.05 2.29 -1.43
C CYS A 26 2.36 2.07 -0.68
N GLU A 27 2.31 1.62 0.57
CA GLU A 27 3.51 1.26 1.35
C GLU A 27 4.29 0.11 0.70
N ALA A 28 3.61 -0.96 0.30
CA ALA A 28 4.24 -2.09 -0.38
C ALA A 28 4.86 -1.69 -1.73
N GLU A 29 4.17 -0.86 -2.51
CA GLU A 29 4.64 -0.37 -3.79
C GLU A 29 5.81 0.62 -3.65
N PHE A 30 5.77 1.49 -2.63
CA PHE A 30 6.86 2.40 -2.32
C PHE A 30 8.15 1.62 -2.05
N GLU A 31 8.09 0.60 -1.19
CA GLU A 31 9.24 -0.26 -0.90
C GLU A 31 9.70 -1.04 -2.14
N ARG A 32 8.78 -1.54 -2.97
CA ARG A 32 9.15 -2.19 -4.24
C ARG A 32 9.93 -1.26 -5.15
N ARG A 33 9.46 -0.01 -5.31
CA ARG A 33 10.06 1.00 -6.20
C ARG A 33 11.40 1.49 -5.67
N ARG A 34 11.48 1.76 -4.37
CA ARG A 34 12.70 2.15 -3.67
C ARG A 34 13.81 1.09 -3.79
N ASN A 35 13.43 -0.18 -3.74
CA ASN A 35 14.39 -1.30 -3.84
C ASN A 35 14.58 -1.81 -5.29
N SER A 36 14.03 -1.13 -6.30
CA SER A 36 14.09 -1.60 -7.70
C SER A 36 15.41 -1.29 -8.42
N GLY A 37 16.21 -0.35 -7.90
CA GLY A 37 17.41 0.15 -8.57
C GLY A 37 17.13 1.16 -9.70
N GLU A 38 15.86 1.44 -10.00
CA GLU A 38 15.45 2.47 -10.96
C GLU A 38 15.29 3.84 -10.28
N PRO A 39 15.43 4.96 -11.01
CA PRO A 39 15.10 6.28 -10.49
C PRO A 39 13.66 6.33 -9.97
N PHE A 40 13.50 6.72 -8.71
CA PHE A 40 12.20 6.83 -8.06
C PHE A 40 12.09 8.16 -7.32
N ASP A 41 11.10 8.97 -7.70
CA ASP A 41 10.78 10.22 -7.03
C ASP A 41 9.88 9.94 -5.82
N GLU A 42 10.53 9.66 -4.69
CA GLU A 42 9.88 9.36 -3.42
C GLU A 42 9.00 10.51 -2.90
N ALA A 43 9.40 11.76 -3.16
CA ALA A 43 8.69 12.94 -2.68
C ALA A 43 7.35 13.10 -3.41
N THR A 44 7.38 13.10 -4.75
CA THR A 44 6.17 13.20 -5.57
C THR A 44 5.21 12.02 -5.30
N TYR A 45 5.75 10.81 -5.10
CA TYR A 45 4.93 9.65 -4.76
C TYR A 45 4.20 9.85 -3.41
N SER A 46 4.91 10.31 -2.39
CA SER A 46 4.36 10.52 -1.05
C SER A 46 3.27 11.60 -1.07
N GLU A 47 3.50 12.72 -1.75
CA GLU A 47 2.51 13.79 -1.91
C GLU A 47 1.24 13.29 -2.62
N ALA A 48 1.39 12.51 -3.69
CA ALA A 48 0.26 11.95 -4.42
C ALA A 48 -0.53 10.94 -3.58
N MET A 49 0.16 10.09 -2.82
CA MET A 49 -0.46 9.15 -1.89
C MET A 49 -1.29 9.88 -0.82
N GLU A 50 -0.73 10.92 -0.20
CA GLU A 50 -1.44 11.71 0.82
C GLU A 50 -2.70 12.37 0.27
N LEU A 51 -2.61 12.96 -0.94
CA LEU A 51 -3.74 13.57 -1.63
C LEU A 51 -4.87 12.57 -1.89
N ALA A 52 -4.53 11.39 -2.41
CA ALA A 52 -5.49 10.33 -2.69
C ALA A 52 -6.12 9.79 -1.38
N LEU A 53 -5.29 9.53 -0.37
CA LEU A 53 -5.75 9.01 0.92
C LEU A 53 -6.71 9.98 1.61
N ARG A 54 -6.44 11.29 1.53
CA ARG A 54 -7.36 12.33 2.01
C ARG A 54 -8.72 12.24 1.32
N LYS A 55 -8.75 12.09 -0.01
CA LYS A 55 -10.02 12.00 -0.75
C LYS A 55 -10.77 10.71 -0.45
N ILE A 56 -10.07 9.58 -0.31
CA ILE A 56 -10.69 8.29 0.02
C ILE A 56 -11.36 8.37 1.40
N ARG A 57 -10.66 8.88 2.41
CA ARG A 57 -11.23 9.07 3.76
C ARG A 57 -12.46 9.97 3.75
N GLN A 58 -12.42 11.06 2.98
CA GLN A 58 -13.60 11.91 2.81
C GLN A 58 -14.78 11.14 2.21
N LEU A 59 -14.55 10.30 1.19
CA LEU A 59 -15.62 9.49 0.58
C LEU A 59 -16.16 8.42 1.53
N GLU A 60 -15.31 7.85 2.40
CA GLU A 60 -15.75 6.93 3.46
C GLU A 60 -16.66 7.62 4.48
N GLU A 61 -16.30 8.84 4.89
CA GLU A 61 -17.13 9.66 5.79
C GLU A 61 -18.47 10.04 5.15
N GLU A 62 -18.49 10.28 3.84
CA GLU A 62 -19.69 10.56 3.04
C GLU A 62 -20.51 9.29 2.70
N GLY A 63 -19.99 8.08 2.99
CA GLY A 63 -20.65 6.81 2.71
C GLY A 63 -20.59 6.35 1.25
N TYR A 64 -19.69 6.91 0.44
CA TYR A 64 -19.46 6.54 -0.95
C TYR A 64 -18.37 5.47 -1.14
N ALA A 65 -17.59 5.19 -0.08
CA ALA A 65 -16.48 4.23 -0.08
C ALA A 65 -16.53 3.35 1.17
#